data_AF-A0A0L6X448-F1
#
_entry.id   AF-A0A0L6X448-F1
#
_cell.length_a   1.000
_cell.length_b   1.000
_cell.length_c   1.000
_cell.angle_alpha   90.00
_cell.angle_beta   90.00
_cell.angle_gamma   90.00
#
_symmetry.space_group_name_H-M   'P 1'
#
loop_
_entity.id
_entity.type
_entity.pdbx_description
1 polymer ?
#
loop_
_entity_poly.entity_id
_entity_poly.type
_entity_poly.pdbx_seq_one_letter_code
_entity_poly.pdbx_strand_id
1 'polypeptide(L)'
;MFPTGEPGFHTNIHSHFGPENQQRAPKVTQTAYYAYRLQRRTLEVNAALLWSGRLFQQYVVDAWASSELNKLNWVQHNQKKIRAEVYQGVVDAAAGDETVTPQSHCVILPSSHTGREQQMQQLFQDSMAICRHFRKPDLFLTMTFNPKWSEIEEALLKEPAVNGKKQTAADQPDIVARVFELRKNAMVKEIKEGLFGSCVAHVHTIEFQKRGLPHMHILIFFHHHHRIQNAADVDSIVSAQIPDPVAQPHLYQVLALFEFLIPLLKFVIRLLLLTWSMVHVELPNPMLNAW
;
A
#
# COMPACT_ATOMS: atom_id res chain seq x y z
N MET A 1 -10.28 -22.92 7.85
CA MET A 1 -9.35 -23.90 8.46
C MET A 1 -9.28 -23.69 9.97
N PHE A 2 -9.62 -24.71 10.75
CA PHE A 2 -9.47 -24.73 12.21
C PHE A 2 -8.90 -26.09 12.61
N PRO A 3 -7.56 -26.22 12.74
CA PRO A 3 -6.91 -27.51 13.03
C PRO A 3 -7.41 -28.20 14.30
N THR A 4 -7.93 -27.41 15.25
CA THR A 4 -8.49 -27.85 16.54
C THR A 4 -10.00 -28.08 16.52
N GLY A 5 -10.66 -27.95 15.36
CA GLY A 5 -12.12 -28.11 15.24
C GLY A 5 -12.96 -26.94 15.79
N GLU A 6 -12.32 -25.81 16.08
CA GLU A 6 -13.02 -24.61 16.56
C GLU A 6 -14.06 -24.07 15.55
N PRO A 7 -15.17 -23.48 16.04
CA PRO A 7 -16.27 -23.00 15.18
C PRO A 7 -15.90 -21.76 14.34
N GLY A 8 -14.76 -21.13 14.61
CA GLY A 8 -14.33 -19.91 13.94
C GLY A 8 -14.96 -18.63 14.49
N PHE A 9 -14.96 -17.56 13.68
CA PHE A 9 -15.53 -16.28 14.10
C PHE A 9 -17.06 -16.36 14.21
N HIS A 10 -17.61 -15.83 15.30
CA HIS A 10 -19.03 -15.56 15.46
C HIS A 10 -19.26 -14.30 16.31
N THR A 11 -20.44 -13.68 16.18
CA THR A 11 -20.77 -12.39 16.80
C THR A 11 -21.00 -12.44 18.32
N ASN A 12 -20.91 -13.61 18.94
CA ASN A 12 -21.09 -13.80 20.38
C ASN A 12 -19.77 -13.97 21.14
N ILE A 13 -18.63 -13.75 20.48
CA ILE A 13 -17.33 -13.75 21.15
C ILE A 13 -17.21 -12.48 22.00
N HIS A 14 -17.12 -12.66 23.31
CA HIS A 14 -16.90 -11.56 24.25
C HIS A 14 -15.44 -11.11 24.23
N SER A 15 -15.22 -9.80 24.34
CA SER A 15 -13.87 -9.28 24.54
C SER A 15 -13.50 -9.35 26.02
N HIS A 16 -12.21 -9.53 26.30
CA HIS A 16 -11.67 -9.45 27.64
C HIS A 16 -11.09 -8.06 27.92
N PHE A 17 -11.02 -7.69 29.21
CA PHE A 17 -10.33 -6.49 29.65
C PHE A 17 -8.84 -6.56 29.29
N GLY A 18 -8.30 -5.45 28.78
CA GLY A 18 -6.88 -5.31 28.51
C GLY A 18 -6.06 -5.15 29.80
N PRO A 19 -4.72 -5.05 29.68
CA PRO A 19 -3.79 -4.92 30.82
C PRO A 19 -4.10 -3.72 31.74
N GLU A 20 -4.65 -2.64 31.18
CA GLU A 20 -5.04 -1.42 31.93
C GLU A 20 -6.52 -1.44 32.37
N ASN A 21 -7.13 -2.63 32.42
CA ASN A 21 -8.56 -2.81 32.71
C ASN A 21 -9.49 -2.05 31.75
N GLN A 22 -9.02 -1.76 30.54
CA GLN A 22 -9.78 -1.09 29.49
C GLN A 22 -10.46 -2.11 28.58
N GLN A 23 -11.72 -1.85 28.23
CA GLN A 23 -12.47 -2.64 27.25
C GLN A 23 -12.93 -1.74 26.11
N ARG A 24 -12.41 -1.97 24.89
CA ARG A 24 -12.76 -1.15 23.71
C ARG A 24 -14.20 -1.36 23.24
N ALA A 25 -14.69 -2.59 23.33
CA ALA A 25 -16.04 -2.98 22.91
C ALA A 25 -16.43 -4.26 23.66
N PRO A 26 -17.70 -4.53 23.96
CA PRO A 26 -18.13 -5.73 24.70
C PRO A 26 -17.93 -7.05 23.92
N LYS A 27 -17.87 -6.96 22.59
CA LYS A 27 -17.75 -8.10 21.66
C LYS A 27 -16.53 -7.91 20.77
N VAL A 28 -15.90 -9.03 20.39
CA VAL A 28 -14.76 -9.03 19.47
C VAL A 28 -15.25 -8.79 18.05
N THR A 29 -14.66 -7.81 17.35
CA THR A 29 -14.94 -7.59 15.93
C THR A 29 -14.26 -8.65 15.08
N GLN A 30 -14.79 -8.93 13.89
CA GLN A 30 -14.21 -9.92 12.99
C GLN A 30 -12.75 -9.59 12.62
N THR A 31 -12.46 -8.31 12.38
CA THR A 31 -11.10 -7.83 12.11
C THR A 31 -10.16 -8.09 13.30
N ALA A 32 -10.61 -7.83 14.53
CA ALA A 32 -9.82 -8.11 15.73
C ALA A 32 -9.60 -9.62 15.94
N TYR A 33 -10.61 -10.44 15.63
CA TYR A 33 -10.50 -11.90 15.68
C TYR A 33 -9.44 -12.43 14.69
N TYR A 34 -9.48 -11.99 13.43
CA TYR A 34 -8.47 -12.44 12.46
C TYR A 34 -7.09 -11.87 12.76
N ALA A 35 -6.98 -10.60 13.18
CA ALA A 35 -5.70 -10.02 13.61
C ALA A 35 -5.08 -10.82 14.77
N TYR A 36 -5.91 -11.26 15.73
CA TYR A 36 -5.49 -12.14 16.82
C TYR A 36 -4.91 -13.47 16.31
N ARG A 37 -5.55 -14.09 15.29
CA ARG A 37 -5.16 -15.40 14.74
C ARG A 37 -3.91 -15.34 13.88
N LEU A 38 -3.68 -14.24 13.17
CA LEU A 38 -2.49 -14.02 12.34
C LEU A 38 -1.23 -13.78 13.18
N GLN A 39 -1.35 -13.26 14.40
CA GLN A 39 -0.20 -12.94 15.22
C GLN A 39 0.41 -14.19 15.88
N ARG A 40 1.74 -14.34 15.75
CA ARG A 40 2.51 -15.34 16.49
C ARG A 40 2.42 -15.08 18.00
N ARG A 41 2.13 -16.12 18.78
CA ARG A 41 2.08 -16.09 20.24
C ARG A 41 2.87 -17.25 20.81
N THR A 42 3.36 -17.09 22.03
CA THR A 42 4.12 -18.11 22.77
C THR A 42 3.28 -19.34 23.12
N LEU A 43 1.96 -19.19 23.24
CA LEU A 43 1.01 -20.28 23.38
C LEU A 43 0.69 -20.85 21.99
N GLU A 44 1.18 -22.06 21.73
CA GLU A 44 1.36 -22.74 20.44
C GLU A 44 0.10 -22.98 19.57
N VAL A 45 -1.07 -22.48 20.00
CA VAL A 45 -2.38 -22.78 19.40
C VAL A 45 -2.48 -22.39 17.92
N ASN A 46 -1.77 -21.33 17.50
CA ASN A 46 -1.78 -20.87 16.10
C ASN A 46 -0.60 -21.40 15.28
N ALA A 47 0.33 -22.16 15.86
CA ALA A 47 1.54 -22.60 15.17
C ALA A 47 1.22 -23.43 13.91
N ALA A 48 0.27 -24.36 14.02
CA ALA A 48 -0.15 -25.19 12.88
C ALA A 48 -0.70 -24.36 11.71
N LEU A 49 -1.47 -23.30 12.01
CA LEU A 49 -1.98 -22.38 10.99
C LEU A 49 -0.84 -21.63 10.31
N LEU A 50 0.09 -21.06 11.09
CA LEU A 50 1.20 -20.27 10.56
C LEU A 50 2.20 -21.12 9.75
N TRP A 51 2.34 -22.42 10.04
CA TRP A 51 3.21 -23.34 9.30
C TRP A 51 2.61 -23.86 7.98
N SER A 52 1.33 -23.59 7.71
CA SER A 52 0.58 -24.23 6.62
C SER A 52 0.82 -23.65 5.20
N GLY A 53 1.68 -22.62 5.07
CA GLY A 53 2.16 -22.11 3.78
C GLY A 53 1.02 -21.63 2.87
N ARG A 54 0.80 -22.26 1.71
CA ARG A 54 -0.31 -21.89 0.79
C ARG A 54 -1.69 -21.93 1.45
N LEU A 55 -1.91 -22.85 2.37
CA LEU A 55 -3.17 -22.92 3.11
C LEU A 55 -3.34 -21.72 4.07
N PHE A 56 -2.24 -21.20 4.60
CA PHE A 56 -2.24 -19.96 5.38
C PHE A 56 -2.58 -18.76 4.49
N GLN A 57 -1.99 -18.68 3.29
CA GLN A 57 -2.33 -17.63 2.31
C GLN A 57 -3.83 -17.65 1.97
N GLN A 58 -4.40 -18.83 1.71
CA GLN A 58 -5.83 -18.97 1.49
C GLN A 58 -6.65 -18.51 2.71
N TYR A 59 -6.25 -18.91 3.92
CA TYR A 59 -6.90 -18.44 5.14
C TYR A 59 -6.89 -16.90 5.27
N VAL A 60 -5.78 -16.24 4.94
CA VAL A 60 -5.67 -14.77 4.98
C VAL A 60 -6.61 -14.12 3.96
N VAL A 61 -6.67 -14.66 2.73
CA VAL A 61 -7.58 -14.18 1.67
C VAL A 61 -9.05 -14.37 2.09
N ASP A 62 -9.41 -15.54 2.59
CA ASP A 62 -10.76 -15.86 3.05
C ASP A 62 -11.17 -14.95 4.23
N ALA A 63 -10.26 -14.70 5.16
CA ALA A 63 -10.46 -13.80 6.29
C ALA A 63 -10.71 -12.35 5.83
N TRP A 64 -9.92 -11.88 4.86
CA TRP A 64 -10.09 -10.56 4.27
C TRP A 64 -11.43 -10.46 3.53
N ALA A 65 -11.74 -11.41 2.64
CA ALA A 65 -12.98 -11.43 1.87
C ALA A 65 -14.22 -11.49 2.78
N SER A 66 -14.17 -12.31 3.84
CA SER A 66 -15.26 -12.40 4.83
C SER A 66 -15.45 -11.08 5.60
N SER A 67 -14.35 -10.43 5.97
CA SER A 67 -14.39 -9.13 6.64
C SER A 67 -14.92 -8.04 5.72
N GLU A 68 -14.55 -8.06 4.44
CA GLU A 68 -14.97 -7.09 3.45
C GLU A 68 -16.45 -7.25 3.10
N LEU A 69 -16.91 -8.48 2.90
CA LEU A 69 -18.32 -8.79 2.70
C LEU A 69 -19.17 -8.29 3.87
N ASN A 70 -18.72 -8.46 5.12
CA ASN A 70 -19.46 -7.97 6.28
C ASN A 70 -19.56 -6.43 6.32
N LYS A 71 -18.51 -5.71 5.90
CA LYS A 71 -18.58 -4.25 5.75
C LYS A 71 -19.55 -3.85 4.63
N LEU A 72 -19.48 -4.52 3.49
CA LEU A 72 -20.37 -4.27 2.34
C LEU A 72 -21.83 -4.54 2.70
N ASN A 73 -22.12 -5.65 3.38
CA ASN A 73 -23.44 -5.95 3.91
C ASN A 73 -23.93 -4.86 4.85
N TRP A 74 -23.07 -4.35 5.74
CA TRP A 74 -23.44 -3.23 6.60
C TRP A 74 -23.80 -1.99 5.76
N VAL A 75 -22.99 -1.65 4.75
CA VAL A 75 -23.24 -0.51 3.86
C VAL A 75 -24.57 -0.67 3.12
N GLN A 76 -24.86 -1.86 2.58
CA GLN A 76 -26.11 -2.18 1.90
C GLN A 76 -27.33 -1.96 2.80
N HIS A 77 -27.27 -2.38 4.07
CA HIS A 77 -28.40 -2.26 5.00
C HIS A 77 -28.49 -0.91 5.72
N ASN A 78 -27.48 -0.04 5.60
CA ASN A 78 -27.41 1.25 6.31
C ASN A 78 -27.33 2.46 5.35
N GLN A 79 -27.79 2.33 4.10
CA GLN A 79 -27.79 3.40 3.08
C GLN A 79 -28.38 4.74 3.58
N LYS A 80 -29.46 4.70 4.36
CA LYS A 80 -30.06 5.91 4.96
C LYS A 80 -29.13 6.61 5.96
N LYS A 81 -28.37 5.85 6.76
CA LYS A 81 -27.43 6.41 7.75
C LYS A 81 -26.22 7.06 7.09
N ILE A 82 -25.77 6.51 5.97
CA ILE A 82 -24.65 7.08 5.21
C ILE A 82 -25.09 8.19 4.25
N ARG A 83 -26.36 8.61 4.29
CA ARG A 83 -26.95 9.65 3.45
C ARG A 83 -26.74 9.40 1.95
N ALA A 84 -26.88 8.13 1.53
CA ALA A 84 -26.74 7.73 0.13
C ALA A 84 -27.59 8.61 -0.82
N GLU A 85 -28.78 9.02 -0.38
CA GLU A 85 -29.70 9.90 -1.13
C GLU A 85 -29.08 11.23 -1.57
N VAL A 86 -28.17 11.82 -0.77
CA VAL A 86 -27.48 13.06 -1.14
C VAL A 86 -26.48 12.82 -2.27
N TYR A 87 -25.81 11.67 -2.25
CA TYR A 87 -24.86 11.30 -3.31
C TYR A 87 -25.58 10.95 -4.60
N GLN A 88 -26.74 10.30 -4.54
CA GLN A 88 -27.56 10.05 -5.71
C GLN A 88 -27.95 11.36 -6.39
N GLY A 89 -28.43 12.37 -5.63
CA GLY A 89 -28.78 13.67 -6.20
C GLY A 89 -27.59 14.42 -6.85
N VAL A 90 -26.37 14.25 -6.34
CA VAL A 90 -25.15 14.82 -6.95
C VAL A 90 -24.73 14.05 -8.19
N VAL A 91 -24.83 12.72 -8.18
CA VAL A 91 -24.55 11.86 -9.34
C VAL A 91 -25.55 12.11 -10.46
N ASP A 92 -26.85 12.21 -10.13
CA ASP A 92 -27.92 12.52 -11.07
C ASP A 92 -27.74 13.92 -11.66
N ALA A 93 -27.37 14.91 -10.84
CA ALA A 93 -27.06 16.26 -11.32
C ALA A 93 -25.80 16.33 -12.21
N ALA A 94 -24.86 15.40 -12.05
CA ALA A 94 -23.64 15.30 -12.86
C ALA A 94 -23.82 14.49 -14.16
N ALA A 95 -24.81 13.57 -14.21
CA ALA A 95 -25.07 12.68 -15.35
C ALA A 95 -25.92 13.32 -16.46
N GLY A 96 -26.57 14.46 -16.22
CA GLY A 96 -27.46 15.11 -17.19
C GLY A 96 -28.81 14.37 -17.38
N ASP A 97 -29.58 14.78 -18.40
CA ASP A 97 -30.94 14.30 -18.71
C ASP A 97 -31.03 12.87 -19.29
N GLU A 98 -30.07 11.99 -19.00
CA GLU A 98 -30.20 10.58 -19.38
C GLU A 98 -31.17 9.86 -18.42
N THR A 99 -32.31 9.43 -18.95
CA THR A 99 -33.37 8.77 -18.19
C THR A 99 -32.88 7.47 -17.54
N VAL A 100 -32.52 7.54 -16.26
CA VAL A 100 -32.15 6.37 -15.45
C VAL A 100 -33.40 5.53 -15.19
N THR A 101 -33.44 4.32 -15.74
CA THR A 101 -34.53 3.36 -15.48
C THR A 101 -34.47 2.89 -14.02
N PRO A 102 -35.58 2.96 -13.25
CA PRO A 102 -35.58 2.79 -11.79
C PRO A 102 -35.65 1.32 -11.35
N GLN A 103 -34.91 0.41 -12.00
CA GLN A 103 -35.03 -1.04 -11.76
C GLN A 103 -33.79 -1.72 -11.19
N SER A 104 -32.79 -0.97 -10.74
CA SER A 104 -31.72 -1.51 -9.89
C SER A 104 -31.61 -0.70 -8.61
N HIS A 105 -31.76 -1.35 -7.46
CA HIS A 105 -31.40 -0.73 -6.18
C HIS A 105 -29.87 -0.55 -6.16
N CYS A 106 -29.40 0.61 -6.61
CA CYS A 106 -27.98 0.94 -6.60
C CYS A 106 -27.51 1.13 -5.15
N VAL A 107 -26.66 0.25 -4.65
CA VAL A 107 -26.01 0.41 -3.34
C VAL A 107 -24.84 1.37 -3.52
N ILE A 108 -24.96 2.56 -2.95
CA ILE A 108 -23.89 3.56 -3.01
C ILE A 108 -22.87 3.21 -1.93
N LEU A 109 -21.62 3.01 -2.36
CA LEU A 109 -20.49 2.89 -1.43
C LEU A 109 -19.95 4.28 -1.13
N PRO A 110 -19.52 4.55 0.11
CA PRO A 110 -18.90 5.82 0.46
C PRO A 110 -17.55 5.99 -0.26
N SER A 111 -17.12 7.24 -0.50
CA SER A 111 -15.80 7.54 -1.09
C SER A 111 -14.63 7.04 -0.25
N SER A 112 -14.87 6.77 1.05
CA SER A 112 -13.88 6.13 1.93
C SER A 112 -13.64 4.65 1.65
N HIS A 113 -14.42 4.01 0.76
CA HIS A 113 -14.24 2.61 0.42
C HIS A 113 -13.08 2.42 -0.57
N THR A 114 -12.10 1.61 -0.17
CA THR A 114 -10.88 1.40 -0.94
C THR A 114 -11.14 0.70 -2.28
N GLY A 115 -10.61 1.25 -3.37
CA GLY A 115 -10.66 0.64 -4.72
C GLY A 115 -11.89 0.99 -5.55
N ARG A 116 -12.76 1.89 -5.08
CA ARG A 116 -13.86 2.47 -5.88
C ARG A 116 -13.33 3.52 -6.86
N GLU A 117 -13.99 3.63 -8.01
CA GLU A 117 -13.72 4.67 -9.00
C GLU A 117 -13.78 6.08 -8.41
N GLN A 118 -14.79 6.37 -7.58
CA GLN A 118 -14.93 7.68 -6.92
C GLN A 118 -13.75 7.99 -6.00
N GLN A 119 -13.27 7.00 -5.23
CA GLN A 119 -12.09 7.19 -4.39
C GLN A 119 -10.85 7.43 -5.24
N MET A 120 -10.65 6.65 -6.30
CA MET A 120 -9.52 6.83 -7.22
C MET A 120 -9.54 8.20 -7.89
N GLN A 121 -10.72 8.65 -8.34
CA GLN A 121 -10.92 10.00 -8.88
C GLN A 121 -10.61 11.07 -7.85
N GLN A 122 -11.08 10.93 -6.60
CA GLN A 122 -10.78 11.86 -5.53
C GLN A 122 -9.27 11.94 -5.26
N LEU A 123 -8.59 10.81 -5.08
CA LEU A 123 -7.14 10.76 -4.86
C LEU A 123 -6.37 11.38 -6.03
N PHE A 124 -6.83 11.16 -7.27
CA PHE A 124 -6.25 11.78 -8.45
C PHE A 124 -6.44 13.30 -8.45
N GLN A 125 -7.66 13.79 -8.19
CA GLN A 125 -7.95 15.23 -8.12
C GLN A 125 -7.16 15.92 -7.00
N ASP A 126 -7.06 15.30 -5.82
CA ASP A 126 -6.25 15.79 -4.71
C ASP A 126 -4.77 15.87 -5.10
N SER A 127 -4.25 14.84 -5.77
CA SER A 127 -2.88 14.83 -6.29
C SER A 127 -2.65 15.93 -7.33
N MET A 128 -3.60 16.14 -8.24
CA MET A 128 -3.55 17.21 -9.24
C MET A 128 -3.64 18.60 -8.60
N ALA A 129 -4.42 18.76 -7.52
CA ALA A 129 -4.49 20.00 -6.76
C ALA A 129 -3.15 20.32 -6.07
N ILE A 130 -2.48 19.32 -5.50
CA ILE A 130 -1.12 19.45 -4.94
C ILE A 130 -0.13 19.87 -6.05
N CYS A 131 -0.14 19.18 -7.20
CA CYS A 131 0.68 19.55 -8.36
C CYS A 131 0.37 20.97 -8.88
N ARG A 132 -0.89 21.40 -8.84
CA ARG A 132 -1.27 22.76 -9.24
C ARG A 132 -0.72 23.80 -8.28
N HIS A 133 -0.77 23.52 -6.97
CA HIS A 133 -0.31 24.43 -5.92
C HIS A 133 1.22 24.53 -5.88
N PHE A 134 1.91 23.39 -5.79
CA PHE A 134 3.36 23.32 -5.64
C PHE A 134 4.12 23.27 -6.98
N ARG A 135 3.41 23.20 -8.11
CA ARG A 135 3.96 22.99 -9.47
C ARG A 135 4.47 21.57 -9.66
N LYS A 136 5.47 21.38 -10.53
CA LYS A 136 6.04 20.06 -10.80
C LYS A 136 6.72 19.50 -9.54
N PRO A 137 6.66 18.17 -9.31
CA PRO A 137 7.47 17.51 -8.29
C PRO A 137 8.96 17.65 -8.60
N ASP A 138 9.78 17.68 -7.54
CA ASP A 138 11.24 17.80 -7.64
C ASP A 138 11.92 16.44 -7.72
N LEU A 139 11.42 15.44 -6.98
CA LEU A 139 11.91 14.07 -7.02
C LEU A 139 10.77 13.06 -7.23
N PHE A 140 11.06 12.04 -8.03
CA PHE A 140 10.29 10.79 -8.11
C PHE A 140 11.17 9.66 -7.58
N LEU A 141 10.76 9.05 -6.48
CA LEU A 141 11.49 7.96 -5.85
C LEU A 141 10.64 6.69 -5.85
N THR A 142 11.30 5.55 -6.06
CA THR A 142 10.66 4.23 -5.99
C THR A 142 11.30 3.41 -4.88
N MET A 143 10.50 3.02 -3.89
CA MET A 143 10.91 2.05 -2.88
C MET A 143 10.49 0.66 -3.34
N THR A 144 11.47 -0.21 -3.55
CA THR A 144 11.23 -1.61 -3.94
C THR A 144 11.40 -2.50 -2.72
N PHE A 145 10.40 -3.35 -2.47
CA PHE A 145 10.49 -4.34 -1.41
C PHE A 145 11.59 -5.37 -1.67
N ASN A 146 12.29 -5.78 -0.62
CA ASN A 146 13.28 -6.84 -0.67
C ASN A 146 12.91 -7.97 0.33
N PRO A 147 12.61 -9.19 -0.16
CA PRO A 147 12.26 -10.31 0.72
C PRO A 147 13.43 -10.78 1.60
N LYS A 148 14.66 -10.34 1.34
CA LYS A 148 15.88 -10.67 2.10
C LYS A 148 16.17 -9.68 3.23
N TRP A 149 15.27 -8.76 3.56
CA TRP A 149 15.46 -7.90 4.73
C TRP A 149 15.55 -8.76 6.01
N SER A 150 16.48 -8.41 6.90
CA SER A 150 16.76 -9.20 8.10
C SER A 150 15.53 -9.31 9.00
N GLU A 151 14.70 -8.26 9.10
CA GLU A 151 13.46 -8.30 9.88
C GLU A 151 12.48 -9.37 9.38
N ILE A 152 12.48 -9.65 8.08
CA ILE A 152 11.68 -10.74 7.51
C ILE A 152 12.35 -12.07 7.85
N GLU A 153 13.64 -12.22 7.56
CA GLU A 153 14.35 -13.48 7.77
C GLU A 153 14.40 -13.94 9.24
N GLU A 154 14.39 -12.99 10.18
CA GLU A 154 14.31 -13.20 11.62
C GLU A 154 12.89 -13.57 12.07
N ALA A 155 11.87 -12.95 11.46
CA ALA A 155 10.47 -13.20 11.80
C ALA A 155 9.92 -14.53 11.22
N LEU A 156 10.48 -15.02 10.11
CA LEU A 156 10.10 -16.28 9.47
C LEU A 156 10.34 -17.48 10.39
N LEU A 157 9.37 -18.41 10.42
CA LEU A 157 9.49 -19.62 11.22
C LEU A 157 10.58 -20.54 10.67
N LYS A 158 11.37 -21.11 11.57
CA LYS A 158 12.47 -22.05 11.30
C LYS A 158 12.31 -23.24 12.24
N GLU A 159 12.36 -24.44 11.71
CA GLU A 159 12.45 -25.64 12.52
C GLU A 159 13.84 -25.68 13.20
N PRO A 160 13.93 -26.14 14.46
CA PRO A 160 15.19 -26.14 15.22
C PRO A 160 16.22 -27.20 14.75
N ALA A 161 15.85 -28.10 13.83
CA ALA A 161 16.77 -29.11 13.29
C ALA A 161 17.79 -28.48 12.30
N VAL A 162 19.00 -29.06 12.21
CA VAL A 162 20.12 -28.58 11.37
C VAL A 162 19.74 -28.46 9.88
N ASN A 163 18.80 -29.28 9.40
CA ASN A 163 18.21 -29.22 8.06
C ASN A 163 16.68 -28.99 8.11
N GLY A 164 16.22 -28.32 9.17
CA GLY A 164 14.80 -28.07 9.41
C GLY A 164 14.18 -27.17 8.34
N LYS A 165 12.88 -27.35 8.10
CA LYS A 165 12.12 -26.52 7.17
C LYS A 165 12.19 -25.04 7.62
N LYS A 166 12.60 -24.17 6.70
CA LYS A 166 12.54 -22.70 6.86
C LYS A 166 11.45 -22.14 5.98
N GLN A 167 10.61 -21.27 6.53
CA GLN A 167 9.63 -20.54 5.75
C GLN A 167 10.29 -19.54 4.80
N THR A 168 9.60 -19.22 3.71
CA THR A 168 9.97 -18.15 2.79
C THR A 168 9.10 -16.92 3.04
N ALA A 169 9.52 -15.76 2.53
CA ALA A 169 8.72 -14.53 2.61
C ALA A 169 7.31 -14.71 1.99
N ALA A 170 7.19 -15.55 0.97
CA ALA A 170 5.89 -15.86 0.37
C ALA A 170 4.95 -16.61 1.32
N ASP A 171 5.47 -17.40 2.26
CA ASP A 171 4.66 -18.16 3.21
C ASP A 171 4.04 -17.27 4.31
N GLN A 172 4.58 -16.07 4.54
CA GLN A 172 4.11 -15.12 5.56
C GLN A 172 3.79 -13.73 4.97
N PRO A 173 2.72 -13.61 4.16
CA PRO A 173 2.37 -12.35 3.50
C PRO A 173 2.03 -11.21 4.48
N ASP A 174 1.56 -11.52 5.69
CA ASP A 174 1.28 -10.52 6.73
C ASP A 174 2.57 -9.88 7.27
N ILE A 175 3.63 -10.67 7.48
CA ILE A 175 4.95 -10.18 7.88
C ILE A 175 5.54 -9.30 6.78
N VAL A 176 5.45 -9.75 5.52
CA VAL A 176 5.87 -8.97 4.35
C VAL A 176 5.20 -7.60 4.31
N ALA A 177 3.88 -7.55 4.43
CA ALA A 177 3.12 -6.31 4.41
C ALA A 177 3.49 -5.38 5.58
N ARG A 178 3.65 -5.95 6.79
CA ARG A 178 4.02 -5.17 7.99
C ARG A 178 5.43 -4.58 7.90
N VAL A 179 6.42 -5.37 7.48
CA VAL A 179 7.80 -4.87 7.34
C VAL A 179 7.86 -3.80 6.24
N PHE A 180 7.15 -4.00 5.13
CA PHE A 180 7.06 -2.97 4.09
C PHE A 180 6.46 -1.66 4.62
N GLU A 181 5.37 -1.73 5.39
CA GLU A 181 4.73 -0.55 5.98
C GLU A 181 5.68 0.19 6.95
N LEU A 182 6.42 -0.55 7.78
CA LEU A 182 7.41 0.03 8.70
C LEU A 182 8.55 0.72 7.94
N ARG A 183 9.11 0.06 6.93
CA ARG A 183 10.18 0.61 6.07
C ARG A 183 9.69 1.84 5.30
N LYS A 184 8.48 1.79 4.74
CA LYS A 184 7.84 2.94 4.10
C LYS A 184 7.75 4.12 5.07
N ASN A 185 7.23 3.89 6.27
CA ASN A 185 7.01 4.96 7.24
C ASN A 185 8.33 5.57 7.73
N ALA A 186 9.37 4.75 7.91
CA ALA A 186 10.71 5.24 8.19
C ALA A 186 11.24 6.13 7.05
N MET A 187 11.14 5.69 5.79
CA MET A 187 11.60 6.47 4.64
C MET A 187 10.84 7.78 4.47
N VAL A 188 9.50 7.76 4.60
CA VAL A 188 8.67 8.97 4.53
C VAL A 188 9.00 9.93 5.67
N LYS A 189 9.32 9.41 6.85
CA LYS A 189 9.78 10.22 7.99
C LYS A 189 11.10 10.91 7.68
N GLU A 190 12.11 10.19 7.20
CA GLU A 190 13.40 10.77 6.82
C GLU A 190 13.27 11.86 5.73
N ILE A 191 12.42 11.63 4.72
CA ILE A 191 12.11 12.64 3.69
C ILE A 191 11.51 13.91 4.31
N LYS A 192 10.59 13.76 5.26
CA LYS A 192 9.97 14.90 5.95
C LYS A 192 10.95 15.63 6.86
N GLU A 193 11.90 14.90 7.44
CA GLU A 193 12.96 15.45 8.32
C GLU A 193 14.11 16.09 7.52
N GLY A 194 14.06 16.05 6.19
CA GLY A 194 14.95 16.81 5.32
C GLY A 194 16.06 16.00 4.68
N LEU A 195 15.94 14.66 4.57
CA LEU A 195 16.94 13.78 3.94
C LEU A 195 17.47 14.30 2.59
N PHE A 196 16.58 14.83 1.75
CA PHE A 196 16.93 15.40 0.45
C PHE A 196 16.78 16.93 0.38
N GLY A 197 16.51 17.58 1.52
CA GLY A 197 16.07 18.98 1.61
C GLY A 197 14.65 19.12 2.15
N SER A 198 14.23 20.36 2.39
CA SER A 198 12.93 20.67 3.03
C SER A 198 11.75 20.23 2.16
N CYS A 199 11.11 19.12 2.53
CA CYS A 199 9.88 18.62 1.93
C CYS A 199 8.66 19.45 2.37
N VAL A 200 7.92 20.03 1.41
CA VAL A 200 6.68 20.79 1.66
C VAL A 200 5.42 19.99 1.35
N ALA A 201 5.52 19.02 0.44
CA ALA A 201 4.45 18.08 0.13
C ALA A 201 5.03 16.77 -0.42
N HIS A 202 4.27 15.69 -0.30
CA HIS A 202 4.56 14.43 -0.97
C HIS A 202 3.25 13.70 -1.30
N VAL A 203 3.27 12.95 -2.39
CA VAL A 203 2.17 12.07 -2.82
C VAL A 203 2.78 10.71 -3.08
N HIS A 204 2.19 9.64 -2.56
CA HIS A 204 2.69 8.29 -2.81
C HIS A 204 1.58 7.32 -3.15
N THR A 205 1.91 6.33 -3.97
CA THR A 205 1.06 5.20 -4.33
C THR A 205 1.80 3.91 -4.00
N ILE A 206 1.05 2.88 -3.60
CA ILE A 206 1.58 1.54 -3.38
C ILE A 206 0.98 0.63 -4.45
N GLU A 207 1.85 0.00 -5.21
CA GLU A 207 1.48 -0.91 -6.29
C GLU A 207 2.05 -2.30 -6.02
N PHE A 208 1.25 -3.32 -6.31
CA PHE A 208 1.69 -4.70 -6.26
C PHE A 208 2.07 -5.12 -7.68
N GLN A 209 3.37 -5.24 -7.95
CA GLN A 209 3.83 -5.69 -9.26
C GLN A 209 3.44 -7.16 -9.49
N LYS A 210 3.50 -7.65 -10.75
CA LYS A 210 3.10 -9.01 -11.16
C LYS A 210 3.69 -10.16 -10.30
N ARG A 211 4.78 -9.91 -9.57
CA ARG A 211 5.42 -10.88 -8.65
C ARG A 211 4.88 -10.83 -7.22
N GLY A 212 3.87 -10.01 -6.95
CA GLY A 212 3.17 -9.91 -5.66
C GLY A 212 3.89 -9.09 -4.59
N LEU A 213 5.06 -8.52 -4.90
CA LEU A 213 5.79 -7.69 -3.95
C LEU A 213 5.29 -6.24 -4.01
N PRO A 214 5.15 -5.56 -2.87
CA PRO A 214 4.74 -4.17 -2.83
C PRO A 214 5.88 -3.25 -3.29
N HIS A 215 5.54 -2.25 -4.08
CA HIS A 215 6.40 -1.15 -4.47
C HIS A 215 5.70 0.15 -4.12
N MET A 216 6.46 1.14 -3.70
CA MET A 216 5.93 2.48 -3.50
C MET A 216 6.56 3.43 -4.51
N HIS A 217 5.73 4.21 -5.19
CA HIS A 217 6.15 5.38 -5.93
C HIS A 217 5.81 6.62 -5.11
N ILE A 218 6.79 7.51 -4.90
CA ILE A 218 6.60 8.76 -4.16
C ILE A 218 7.08 9.95 -4.98
N LEU A 219 6.22 10.95 -5.09
CA LEU A 219 6.51 12.29 -5.57
C LEU A 219 6.81 13.20 -4.38
N ILE A 220 7.90 13.95 -4.46
CA ILE A 220 8.36 14.86 -3.40
C ILE A 220 8.43 16.27 -3.97
N PHE A 221 7.89 17.22 -3.20
CA PHE A 221 7.90 18.65 -3.52
C PHE A 221 8.75 19.37 -2.48
N PHE A 222 9.74 20.12 -2.93
CA PHE A 222 10.63 20.88 -2.07
C PHE A 222 10.20 22.32 -1.88
N HIS A 223 10.60 22.87 -0.74
CA HIS A 223 10.57 24.31 -0.51
C HIS A 223 11.39 25.02 -1.60
N HIS A 224 10.99 26.23 -2.00
CA HIS A 224 11.56 26.93 -3.15
C HIS A 224 13.09 27.11 -3.07
N HIS A 225 13.66 27.25 -1.87
CA HIS A 225 15.11 27.34 -1.63
C HIS A 225 15.88 26.03 -1.79
N HIS A 226 15.20 24.87 -1.79
CA HIS A 226 15.81 23.54 -1.92
C HIS A 226 15.42 22.84 -3.23
N ARG A 227 14.86 23.59 -4.20
CA ARG A 227 14.55 23.03 -5.51
C ARG A 227 15.82 22.68 -6.26
N ILE A 228 15.77 21.59 -7.00
CA ILE A 228 16.83 21.16 -7.90
C ILE A 228 16.79 22.04 -9.14
N GLN A 229 17.82 22.87 -9.35
CA GLN A 229 17.88 23.85 -10.44
C GLN A 229 18.97 23.54 -11.45
N ASN A 230 20.06 22.90 -11.02
CA ASN A 230 21.23 22.64 -11.85
C ASN A 230 21.79 21.23 -11.65
N ALA A 231 22.79 20.87 -12.45
CA ALA A 231 23.41 19.54 -12.40
C ALA A 231 24.11 19.26 -11.06
N ALA A 232 24.73 20.26 -10.44
CA ALA A 232 25.40 20.09 -9.15
C ALA A 232 24.41 19.75 -8.03
N ASP A 233 23.19 20.31 -8.07
CA ASP A 233 22.12 19.93 -7.14
C ASP A 233 21.73 18.45 -7.32
N VAL A 234 21.64 17.98 -8.56
CA VAL A 234 21.37 16.56 -8.86
C VAL A 234 22.50 15.66 -8.33
N ASP A 235 23.74 16.02 -8.61
CA ASP A 235 24.93 15.26 -8.19
C ASP A 235 25.07 15.22 -6.65
N SER A 236 24.55 16.22 -5.94
CA SER A 236 24.52 16.23 -4.47
C SER A 236 23.52 15.23 -3.87
N ILE A 237 22.48 14.86 -4.64
CA ILE A 237 21.38 13.98 -4.19
C ILE A 237 21.58 12.55 -4.72
N VAL A 238 22.07 12.41 -5.94
CA VAL A 238 22.17 11.13 -6.66
C VAL A 238 23.63 10.82 -6.96
N SER A 239 24.10 9.69 -6.45
CA SER A 239 25.38 9.11 -6.83
C SER A 239 25.18 7.65 -7.22
N ALA A 240 25.83 7.24 -8.31
CA ALA A 240 25.84 5.86 -8.80
C ALA A 240 27.21 5.18 -8.59
N GLN A 241 28.06 5.72 -7.72
CA GLN A 241 29.38 5.16 -7.45
C GLN A 241 29.26 3.91 -6.58
N ILE A 242 30.01 2.86 -6.94
CA ILE A 242 30.19 1.68 -6.08
C ILE A 242 31.14 2.11 -4.95
N PRO A 243 30.73 2.02 -3.67
CA PRO A 243 31.57 2.33 -2.53
C PRO A 243 32.85 1.51 -2.56
N ASP A 244 33.96 2.09 -2.14
CA ASP A 244 35.22 1.35 -2.07
C ASP A 244 35.12 0.24 -0.99
N PRO A 245 35.46 -1.02 -1.30
CA PRO A 245 35.29 -2.14 -0.37
C PRO A 245 36.23 -2.06 0.85
N VAL A 246 37.31 -1.28 0.78
CA VAL A 246 38.28 -1.08 1.85
C VAL A 246 37.96 0.19 2.65
N ALA A 247 37.68 1.31 1.98
CA ALA A 247 37.40 2.59 2.63
C ALA A 247 35.96 2.70 3.14
N GLN A 248 35.00 2.04 2.49
CA GLN A 248 33.57 2.09 2.82
C GLN A 248 32.94 0.68 2.85
N PRO A 249 33.47 -0.25 3.67
CA PRO A 249 33.09 -1.66 3.65
C PRO A 249 31.60 -1.89 3.93
N HIS A 250 30.98 -1.08 4.79
CA HIS A 250 29.56 -1.20 5.11
C HIS A 250 28.66 -0.79 3.93
N LEU A 251 28.96 0.31 3.23
CA LEU A 251 28.18 0.74 2.07
C LEU A 251 28.35 -0.27 0.92
N TYR A 252 29.57 -0.78 0.73
CA TYR A 252 29.85 -1.84 -0.23
C TYR A 252 29.05 -3.11 0.07
N GLN A 253 29.00 -3.57 1.33
CA GLN A 253 28.19 -4.72 1.73
C GLN A 253 26.70 -4.52 1.46
N VAL A 254 26.17 -3.33 1.75
CA VAL A 254 24.77 -3.00 1.47
C VAL A 254 24.49 -3.09 -0.03
N LEU A 255 25.33 -2.50 -0.89
CA LEU A 255 25.15 -2.59 -2.33
C LEU A 255 25.36 -4.01 -2.88
N ALA A 256 26.34 -4.76 -2.37
CA ALA A 256 26.57 -6.15 -2.77
C ALA A 256 25.35 -7.05 -2.51
N LEU A 257 24.56 -6.75 -1.46
CA LEU A 257 23.28 -7.42 -1.21
C LEU A 257 22.20 -7.09 -2.26
N PHE A 258 22.27 -5.90 -2.86
CA PHE A 258 21.41 -5.47 -3.98
C PHE A 258 21.93 -5.93 -5.36
N GLU A 259 23.23 -6.19 -5.52
CA GLU A 259 23.83 -6.52 -6.83
C GLU A 259 23.33 -7.85 -7.44
N PHE A 260 22.78 -8.77 -6.66
CA PHE A 260 22.06 -9.94 -7.18
C PHE A 260 20.70 -9.61 -7.85
N LEU A 261 20.34 -8.32 -7.97
CA LEU A 261 19.13 -7.77 -8.58
C LEU A 261 19.42 -6.69 -9.65
N ILE A 262 20.63 -6.67 -10.22
CA ILE A 262 21.08 -5.69 -11.24
C ILE A 262 20.23 -5.59 -12.53
N PRO A 263 19.39 -6.56 -12.97
CA PRO A 263 18.56 -6.30 -14.13
C PRO A 263 17.54 -5.17 -13.95
N LEU A 264 17.15 -4.80 -12.71
CA LEU A 264 16.12 -3.77 -12.49
C LEU A 264 16.66 -2.33 -12.41
N LEU A 265 17.90 -2.11 -11.93
CA LEU A 265 18.44 -0.76 -11.77
C LEU A 265 18.70 -0.09 -13.13
N LYS A 266 19.00 -0.88 -14.18
CA LYS A 266 19.12 -0.41 -15.56
C LYS A 266 17.77 -0.05 -16.21
N PHE A 267 16.63 -0.44 -15.63
CA PHE A 267 15.31 -0.17 -16.22
C PHE A 267 14.68 1.12 -15.66
N VAL A 268 14.94 1.46 -14.39
CA VAL A 268 14.31 2.64 -13.74
C VAL A 268 15.00 3.95 -14.11
N ILE A 269 16.33 3.96 -14.28
CA ILE A 269 17.04 5.18 -14.72
C ILE A 269 16.86 5.43 -16.23
N ARG A 270 16.52 4.41 -17.02
CA ARG A 270 16.34 4.53 -18.49
C ARG A 270 14.92 4.94 -18.93
N LEU A 271 13.91 4.91 -18.05
CA LEU A 271 12.54 5.33 -18.39
C LEU A 271 12.27 6.82 -18.12
N LEU A 272 13.09 7.48 -17.28
CA LEU A 272 12.96 8.91 -16.99
C LEU A 272 13.72 9.83 -17.95
N LEU A 273 14.54 9.29 -18.85
CA LEU A 273 15.26 10.07 -19.87
C LEU A 273 14.78 9.84 -21.32
N LEU A 274 13.81 8.95 -21.55
CA LEU A 274 13.30 8.62 -22.90
C LEU A 274 11.79 8.86 -23.12
N THR A 275 11.08 9.45 -22.17
CA THR A 275 9.66 9.85 -22.36
C THR A 275 9.47 11.35 -22.54
N TRP A 276 10.54 12.11 -22.76
CA TRP A 276 10.48 13.54 -23.08
C TRP A 276 10.53 13.88 -24.58
N SER A 277 10.25 12.91 -25.47
CA SER A 277 10.15 13.15 -26.91
C SER A 277 9.03 12.43 -27.68
N MET A 278 8.08 11.76 -27.02
CA MET A 278 6.87 11.25 -27.70
C MET A 278 5.64 11.30 -26.80
N VAL A 279 5.13 12.51 -26.56
CA VAL A 279 3.68 12.73 -26.44
C VAL A 279 3.37 14.00 -27.22
N HIS A 280 3.25 13.85 -28.55
CA HIS A 280 2.41 14.75 -29.33
C HIS A 280 0.97 14.46 -28.90
N VAL A 281 0.36 15.38 -28.13
CA VAL A 281 -1.09 15.45 -28.02
C VAL A 281 -1.56 16.21 -29.26
N GLU A 282 -1.85 15.49 -30.34
CA GLU A 282 -2.76 16.02 -31.36
C GLU A 282 -4.18 15.98 -30.78
N LEU A 283 -4.76 17.15 -30.58
CA LEU A 283 -6.19 17.31 -30.33
C LEU A 283 -6.92 17.23 -31.67
N PRO A 284 -7.82 16.27 -31.92
CA PRO A 284 -8.76 16.41 -33.02
C PRO A 284 -9.86 17.37 -32.56
N ASN A 285 -9.79 18.60 -33.07
CA ASN A 285 -10.91 19.53 -33.08
C ASN A 285 -11.88 19.10 -34.19
N PRO A 286 -13.18 18.93 -33.91
CA PRO A 286 -14.19 19.32 -34.87
C PRO A 286 -15.00 20.46 -34.26
N MET A 287 -14.72 21.67 -34.76
CA MET A 287 -15.65 22.78 -34.62
C MET A 287 -17.00 22.36 -35.21
N LEU A 288 -18.02 22.43 -34.36
CA LEU A 288 -19.40 22.67 -34.74
C LEU A 288 -19.46 23.94 -35.60
N ASN A 289 -19.90 23.78 -36.85
CA ASN A 289 -20.57 24.83 -37.61
C ASN A 289 -21.85 24.23 -38.18
N ALA A 290 -22.96 24.45 -37.48
CA ALA A 290 -24.27 24.60 -38.08
C ALA A 290 -24.99 25.66 -37.25
N TRP A 291 -25.25 26.79 -37.92
CA TRP A 291 -25.91 28.04 -37.48
C TRP A 291 -25.03 29.05 -36.74
#